data_AF-A0A4U6D488-F1
#
_entry.id   AF-A0A4U6D488-F1
#
_cell.length_a   1.000
_cell.length_b   1.000
_cell.length_c   1.000
_cell.angle_alpha   90.00
_cell.angle_beta   90.00
_cell.angle_gamma   90.00
#
_symmetry.space_group_name_H-M   'P 1'
#
loop_
_entity.id
_entity.type
_entity.pdbx_description
1 polymer ?
#
loop_
_entity_poly.entity_id
_entity_poly.type
_entity_poly.pdbx_seq_one_letter_code
_entity_poly.pdbx_strand_id
1 'polypeptide(L)'
;MIRIFACLLSFHILLGSFLPSMECWEELSRLPQLMKHYEKHKQESRGQISFWGFMQMHYATASQHAQNAPDSEKHQHESLPSLSGHSLHSYVITDFHFIAFSEPLITEFQEKNAFWWNNLYSFQHHSSLLNPPNFG
;
A
#
# COMPACT_ATOMS: atom_id res chain seq x y z
N MET A 1 18.86 25.52 -14.16
CA MET A 1 17.67 24.70 -14.51
C MET A 1 17.60 23.41 -13.69
N ILE A 2 18.62 22.54 -13.71
CA ILE A 2 18.65 21.27 -12.93
C ILE A 2 18.33 21.43 -11.44
N ARG A 3 18.84 22.47 -10.77
CA ARG A 3 18.56 22.74 -9.35
C ARG A 3 17.07 23.00 -9.05
N ILE A 4 16.37 23.67 -9.95
CA ILE A 4 14.93 23.97 -9.77
C ILE A 4 14.13 22.68 -9.93
N PHE A 5 14.45 21.86 -10.93
CA PHE A 5 13.85 20.53 -11.10
C PHE A 5 14.10 19.62 -9.90
N ALA A 6 15.31 19.63 -9.34
CA ALA A 6 15.62 18.86 -8.13
C ALA A 6 14.79 19.32 -6.92
N CYS A 7 14.63 20.63 -6.71
CA CYS A 7 13.79 21.16 -5.64
C CYS A 7 12.31 20.78 -5.82
N LEU A 8 11.79 20.89 -7.05
CA LEU A 8 10.41 20.50 -7.37
C LEU A 8 10.18 19.00 -7.16
N LEU A 9 11.12 18.16 -7.58
CA LEU A 9 11.06 16.72 -7.39
C LEU A 9 11.13 16.35 -5.90
N SER A 10 12.03 16.98 -5.14
CA SER A 10 12.16 16.74 -3.71
C SER A 10 10.91 17.16 -2.95
N PHE A 11 10.31 18.29 -3.32
CA PHE A 11 9.05 18.74 -2.73
C PHE A 11 7.90 17.78 -3.07
N HIS A 12 7.84 17.30 -4.32
CA HIS A 12 6.83 16.32 -4.75
C HIS A 12 6.92 15.00 -3.97
N ILE A 13 8.14 14.46 -3.80
CA ILE A 13 8.38 13.24 -3.03
C ILE A 13 8.03 13.45 -1.55
N LEU A 14 8.41 14.60 -0.98
CA LEU A 14 8.11 14.93 0.41
C LEU A 14 6.61 15.05 0.65
N LEU A 15 5.88 15.72 -0.26
CA LEU A 15 4.44 15.85 -0.17
C LEU A 15 3.74 14.48 -0.34
N GLY A 16 4.22 13.65 -1.28
CA GLY A 16 3.72 12.30 -1.47
C GLY A 16 3.99 11.36 -0.28
N SER A 17 5.06 11.59 0.47
CA SER A 17 5.41 10.81 1.66
C SER A 17 4.61 11.23 2.90
N PHE A 18 4.11 12.46 2.94
CA PHE A 18 3.31 12.97 4.05
C PHE A 18 1.82 12.66 3.88
N LEU A 19 1.38 12.36 2.65
CA LEU A 19 0.03 11.88 2.40
C LEU A 19 -0.04 10.42 2.85
N PRO A 20 -0.81 10.11 3.91
CA PRO A 20 -1.02 8.73 4.29
C PRO A 20 -1.67 7.99 3.10
N SER A 21 -1.29 6.73 2.90
CA SER A 21 -1.79 5.87 1.81
C SER A 21 -3.29 6.06 1.58
N MET A 22 -3.75 5.95 0.33
CA MET A 22 -5.17 6.17 -0.05
C MET A 22 -6.18 5.42 0.85
N GLU A 23 -5.76 4.30 1.43
CA GLU A 23 -6.47 3.50 2.43
C GLU A 23 -6.94 4.33 3.65
N CYS A 24 -6.10 5.25 4.12
CA CYS A 24 -6.39 6.12 5.26
C CYS A 24 -7.47 7.16 4.93
N TRP A 25 -7.51 7.63 3.68
CA TRP A 25 -8.53 8.56 3.22
C TRP A 25 -9.90 7.88 3.10
N GLU A 26 -9.88 6.61 2.67
CA GLU A 26 -11.09 5.79 2.63
C GLU A 26 -11.64 5.52 4.05
N GLU A 27 -10.77 5.20 5.02
CA GLU A 27 -11.16 5.07 6.43
C GLU A 27 -11.70 6.40 7.01
N LEU A 28 -11.08 7.53 6.68
CA LEU A 28 -11.52 8.85 7.12
C LEU A 28 -12.90 9.21 6.57
N SER A 29 -13.21 8.79 5.34
CA SER A 29 -14.53 9.00 4.72
C SER A 29 -15.66 8.25 5.43
N ARG A 30 -15.33 7.23 6.24
CA ARG A 30 -16.28 6.44 7.04
C ARG A 30 -16.53 7.02 8.44
N LEU A 31 -15.74 8.01 8.90
CA LEU A 31 -15.95 8.69 10.19
C LEU A 31 -17.35 9.31 10.36
N PRO A 32 -17.95 9.97 9.35
CA PRO A 32 -19.32 10.49 9.49
C PRO A 32 -20.34 9.38 9.73
N GLN A 33 -20.10 8.18 9.19
CA GLN A 33 -20.99 7.03 9.39
C GLN A 33 -20.86 6.46 10.81
N LEU A 34 -19.65 6.40 11.35
CA LEU A 34 -19.37 6.06 12.76
C LEU A 34 -20.15 6.97 13.72
N MET A 35 -20.13 8.28 13.47
CA MET A 35 -20.85 9.25 14.31
C MET A 35 -22.37 9.05 14.27
N LYS A 36 -22.93 8.81 13.08
CA LYS A 36 -24.37 8.50 12.93
C LYS A 36 -24.75 7.21 13.66
N HIS A 37 -23.90 6.20 13.60
CA HIS A 37 -24.14 4.93 14.26
C HIS A 37 -24.06 5.05 15.80
N TYR A 38 -23.12 5.85 16.32
CA TYR A 38 -23.09 6.22 17.73
C TYR A 38 -24.39 6.92 18.17
N GLU A 39 -24.90 7.85 17.35
CA GLU A 39 -26.14 8.56 17.66
C GLU A 39 -27.35 7.62 17.73
N LYS A 40 -27.44 6.63 16.83
CA LYS A 40 -28.47 5.57 16.87
C LYS A 40 -28.41 4.80 18.20
N HIS A 41 -27.24 4.32 18.61
CA HIS A 41 -27.08 3.63 19.89
C HIS A 41 -27.39 4.52 21.09
N LYS A 42 -27.07 5.81 21.01
CA LYS A 42 -27.43 6.78 22.05
C LYS A 42 -28.94 6.95 22.17
N GLN A 43 -29.66 6.97 21.05
CA GLN A 43 -31.13 7.05 21.05
C GLN A 43 -31.76 5.76 21.59
N GLU A 44 -31.30 4.58 21.16
CA GLU A 44 -31.82 3.28 21.59
C GLU A 44 -31.57 3.00 23.07
N SER A 45 -30.40 3.38 23.58
CA SER A 45 -30.04 3.24 25.00
C SER A 45 -30.60 4.36 25.89
N ARG A 46 -31.45 5.26 25.35
CA ARG A 46 -31.97 6.45 26.06
C ARG A 46 -30.86 7.31 26.69
N GLY A 47 -29.71 7.39 26.02
CA GLY A 47 -28.55 8.19 26.43
C GLY A 47 -27.65 7.53 27.47
N GLN A 48 -27.85 6.25 27.79
CA GLN A 48 -27.02 5.55 28.77
C GLN A 48 -25.62 5.19 28.25
N ILE A 49 -25.46 5.10 26.93
CA ILE A 49 -24.16 4.80 26.32
C ILE A 49 -23.34 6.07 26.07
N SER A 50 -22.09 6.05 26.53
CA SER A 50 -21.08 7.05 26.17
C SER A 50 -20.36 6.67 24.89
N PHE A 51 -19.76 7.65 24.20
CA PHE A 51 -18.96 7.38 22.99
C PHE A 51 -17.84 6.37 23.24
N TRP A 52 -17.19 6.43 24.41
CA TRP A 52 -16.17 5.46 24.78
C TRP A 52 -16.74 4.05 25.00
N GLY A 53 -17.91 3.94 25.64
CA GLY A 53 -18.61 2.66 25.78
C GLY A 53 -18.98 2.07 24.42
N PHE A 54 -19.44 2.91 23.50
CA PHE A 54 -19.71 2.52 22.11
C PHE A 54 -18.45 2.01 21.38
N MET A 55 -17.32 2.72 21.52
CA MET A 55 -16.03 2.32 20.97
C MET A 55 -15.57 0.98 21.54
N GLN A 56 -15.69 0.78 22.84
CA GLN A 56 -15.33 -0.47 23.51
C GLN A 56 -16.20 -1.64 23.01
N MET A 57 -17.49 -1.42 22.79
CA MET A 57 -18.37 -2.47 22.23
C MET A 57 -18.08 -2.78 20.77
N HIS A 58 -17.50 -1.88 19.99
CA HIS A 58 -17.25 -2.13 18.56
C HIS A 58 -15.80 -2.54 18.25
N TYR A 59 -14.84 -2.16 19.09
CA TYR A 59 -13.42 -2.32 18.80
C TYR A 59 -12.63 -3.07 19.88
N ALA A 60 -13.26 -3.49 20.99
CA ALA A 60 -12.59 -4.38 21.92
C ALA A 60 -12.45 -5.79 21.33
N THR A 61 -11.28 -6.40 21.51
CA THR A 61 -10.93 -7.75 21.04
C THR A 61 -11.90 -8.84 21.53
N ALA A 62 -12.58 -8.61 22.65
CA ALA A 62 -13.54 -9.54 23.24
C ALA A 62 -15.01 -9.24 22.87
N SER A 63 -15.28 -8.24 22.03
CA SER A 63 -16.66 -7.88 21.70
C SER A 63 -17.27 -8.84 20.69
N GLN A 64 -18.36 -9.48 21.09
CA GLN A 64 -19.18 -10.31 20.20
C GLN A 64 -20.32 -9.50 19.54
N HIS A 65 -20.40 -8.20 19.80
CA HIS A 65 -21.52 -7.36 19.36
C HIS A 65 -21.64 -7.32 17.83
N ALA A 66 -20.53 -7.14 17.12
CA ALA A 66 -20.51 -7.19 15.65
C ALA A 66 -20.68 -8.62 15.10
N GLN A 67 -20.32 -9.64 15.88
CA GLN A 67 -20.32 -11.04 15.43
C GLN A 67 -21.69 -11.71 15.55
N ASN A 68 -22.49 -11.29 16.54
CA ASN A 68 -23.82 -11.82 16.81
C ASN A 68 -24.95 -10.89 16.34
N ALA A 69 -24.62 -9.84 15.58
CA ALA A 69 -25.61 -8.92 15.04
C ALA A 69 -26.54 -9.64 14.04
N PRO A 70 -27.85 -9.37 14.06
CA PRO A 70 -28.78 -9.91 13.06
C PRO A 70 -28.40 -9.45 11.65
N ASP A 71 -28.72 -10.24 10.62
CA ASP A 71 -28.32 -9.98 9.23
C ASP A 71 -28.71 -8.58 8.72
N SER A 72 -29.78 -8.00 9.28
CA SER A 72 -30.23 -6.63 8.99
C SER A 72 -29.27 -5.54 9.45
N GLU A 73 -28.44 -5.80 10.46
CA GLU A 73 -27.49 -4.83 11.04
C GLU A 73 -26.04 -5.10 10.64
N LYS A 74 -25.74 -6.31 10.14
CA LYS A 74 -24.41 -6.72 9.68
C LYS A 74 -23.82 -5.77 8.62
N HIS A 75 -24.63 -5.31 7.68
CA HIS A 75 -24.21 -4.33 6.66
C HIS A 75 -23.88 -2.93 7.23
N GLN A 76 -24.46 -2.56 8.37
CA GLN A 76 -24.17 -1.29 9.04
C GLN A 76 -22.85 -1.36 9.83
N HIS A 77 -22.40 -2.56 10.22
CA HIS A 77 -21.12 -2.75 10.89
C HIS A 77 -19.94 -2.84 9.91
N GLU A 78 -20.13 -3.32 8.67
CA GLU A 78 -19.09 -3.35 7.62
C GLU A 78 -18.69 -1.95 7.12
N SER A 79 -19.58 -0.96 7.27
CA SER A 79 -19.32 0.41 6.82
C SER A 79 -18.56 1.26 7.83
N LEU A 80 -18.30 0.71 9.03
CA LEU A 80 -17.47 1.34 10.06
C LEU A 80 -15.99 1.26 9.67
N PRO A 81 -15.17 2.26 10.05
CA PRO A 81 -13.73 2.19 9.82
C PRO A 81 -13.16 1.00 10.60
N SER A 82 -12.47 0.09 9.90
CA SER A 82 -11.82 -1.05 10.53
C SER A 82 -10.54 -0.59 11.21
N LEU A 83 -10.62 -0.21 12.49
CA LEU A 83 -9.46 0.12 13.32
C LEU A 83 -8.62 -1.14 13.69
N SER A 84 -8.76 -2.22 12.92
CA SER A 84 -7.92 -3.40 13.01
C SER A 84 -6.47 -2.99 12.74
N GLY A 85 -5.57 -3.32 13.66
CA GLY A 85 -4.18 -2.87 13.73
C GLY A 85 -3.27 -3.17 12.52
N HIS A 86 -3.81 -3.67 11.41
CA HIS A 86 -3.15 -3.69 10.11
C HIS A 86 -2.91 -2.27 9.57
N SER A 87 -3.81 -1.33 9.85
CA SER A 87 -3.66 0.09 9.45
C SER A 87 -2.50 0.78 10.19
N LEU A 88 -2.28 0.47 11.48
CA LEU A 88 -1.10 0.95 12.22
C LEU A 88 0.24 0.48 11.66
N HIS A 89 0.28 -0.72 11.07
CA HIS A 89 1.49 -1.23 10.43
C HIS A 89 1.84 -0.46 9.14
N SER A 90 0.82 0.10 8.45
CA SER A 90 0.97 0.97 7.28
C SER A 90 1.58 2.33 7.63
N TYR A 91 1.40 2.80 8.87
CA TYR A 91 1.90 4.12 9.31
C TYR A 91 3.33 4.09 9.85
N VAL A 92 3.87 2.93 10.24
CA VAL A 92 5.13 2.86 11.02
C VAL A 92 6.36 2.51 10.17
N ILE A 93 6.22 1.99 8.96
CA ILE A 93 7.39 1.64 8.13
C ILE A 93 7.79 2.82 7.24
N THR A 94 8.18 3.93 7.87
CA THR A 94 9.15 4.82 7.23
C THR A 94 10.53 4.28 7.62
N ASP A 95 10.94 3.16 7.02
CA ASP A 95 12.30 2.65 7.21
C ASP A 95 13.27 3.65 6.59
N PHE A 96 13.97 4.42 7.45
CA PHE A 96 15.05 5.31 7.05
C PHE A 96 16.22 4.50 6.49
N HIS A 97 16.17 4.21 5.20
CA HIS A 97 17.29 3.59 4.50
C HIS A 97 18.33 4.66 4.19
N PHE A 98 19.43 4.67 4.94
CA PHE A 98 20.62 5.44 4.59
C PHE A 98 21.34 4.74 3.42
N ILE A 99 21.03 5.17 2.20
CA ILE A 99 21.76 4.72 1.01
C ILE A 99 23.07 5.52 0.96
N ALA A 100 24.17 4.88 1.39
CA ALA A 100 25.50 5.42 1.18
C ALA A 100 25.86 5.29 -0.31
N PHE A 101 25.93 6.42 -1.01
CA PHE A 101 26.48 6.45 -2.37
C PHE A 101 28.00 6.29 -2.27
N SER A 102 28.52 5.09 -2.56
CA SER A 102 29.93 4.96 -2.89
C SER A 102 30.15 5.56 -4.27
N GLU A 103 31.18 6.39 -4.44
CA GLU A 103 31.53 6.92 -5.76
C GLU A 103 31.64 5.78 -6.78
N PRO A 104 31.07 5.93 -7.99
CA PRO A 104 31.22 4.91 -9.01
C PRO A 104 32.70 4.82 -9.36
N LEU A 105 33.29 3.64 -9.15
CA LEU A 105 34.62 3.34 -9.68
C LEU A 105 34.54 3.45 -11.20
N ILE A 106 35.01 4.57 -11.75
CA ILE A 106 35.16 4.74 -13.19
C ILE A 106 36.24 3.74 -13.62
N THR A 107 35.81 2.54 -13.98
CA THR A 107 36.67 1.57 -14.63
C THR A 107 36.69 1.99 -16.09
N GLU A 108 37.70 2.76 -16.45
CA GLU A 108 37.99 3.08 -17.85
C GLU A 108 38.27 1.75 -18.55
N PHE A 109 37.27 1.24 -19.27
CA PHE A 109 37.43 0.06 -20.10
C PHE A 109 38.40 0.42 -21.22
N GLN A 110 39.62 -0.07 -21.12
CA GLN A 110 40.58 0.00 -22.20
C GLN A 110 40.00 -0.82 -23.37
N GLU A 111 39.41 -0.14 -24.35
CA GLU A 111 38.97 -0.77 -25.60
C GLU A 111 40.17 -1.36 -26.32
N LYS A 112 40.48 -2.61 -26.01
CA LYS A 112 41.33 -3.42 -26.88
C LYS A 112 40.46 -3.76 -28.08
N ASN A 113 40.60 -2.98 -29.15
CA ASN A 113 40.07 -3.27 -30.47
C ASN A 113 40.64 -4.61 -30.99
N ALA A 114 40.12 -5.70 -30.45
CA ALA A 114 40.39 -7.07 -30.87
C ALA A 114 39.12 -7.70 -31.42
N PHE A 115 38.24 -6.89 -32.04
CA PHE A 115 37.11 -7.42 -32.76
C PHE A 115 37.56 -7.84 -34.16
N TRP A 116 37.85 -9.14 -34.31
CA TRP A 116 38.11 -9.76 -35.59
C TRP A 116 36.82 -10.40 -36.06
N TRP A 117 36.25 -9.90 -37.15
CA TRP A 117 35.07 -10.50 -37.77
C TRP A 117 35.41 -11.92 -38.24
N ASN A 118 34.88 -12.92 -37.56
CA ASN A 118 34.86 -14.30 -38.03
C ASN A 118 33.42 -14.69 -38.31
N ASN A 119 33.13 -15.06 -39.55
CA ASN A 119 31.84 -15.61 -39.93
C ASN A 119 31.76 -17.06 -39.45
N LEU A 120 31.32 -17.24 -38.20
CA LEU A 120 31.03 -18.53 -37.60
C LEU A 120 29.57 -18.97 -37.86
N TYR A 121 28.95 -18.48 -38.93
CA TYR A 121 27.58 -18.84 -39.28
C TYR A 121 27.51 -20.33 -39.60
N SER A 122 27.06 -21.10 -38.62
CA SER A 122 26.68 -22.50 -38.79
C SER A 122 25.19 -22.61 -38.51
N PHE A 123 24.45 -23.13 -39.48
CA PHE A 123 23.01 -23.34 -39.33
C PHE A 123 22.80 -24.67 -38.60
N GLN A 124 22.63 -24.61 -37.28
CA GLN A 124 22.29 -25.79 -36.48
C GLN A 124 20.78 -25.86 -36.30
N HIS A 125 20.19 -26.94 -36.80
CA HIS A 125 18.78 -27.24 -36.60
C HIS A 125 18.60 -27.79 -35.18
N HIS A 126 18.21 -26.93 -34.25
CA HIS A 126 17.75 -27.36 -32.94
C HIS A 126 16.24 -27.14 -32.83
N SER A 127 15.54 -28.21 -32.47
CA SER A 127 14.16 -28.12 -31.97
C SER A 127 14.19 -27.39 -30.64
N SER A 128 14.07 -26.07 -30.68
CA SER A 128 13.95 -25.23 -29.50
C SER A 128 12.74 -25.68 -28.68
N LEU A 129 12.95 -25.97 -27.39
CA LEU A 129 11.89 -26.25 -26.42
C LEU A 129 10.97 -25.04 -26.16
N LEU A 130 11.39 -23.84 -26.59
CA LEU A 130 10.68 -22.58 -26.38
C LEU A 130 10.02 -22.02 -27.63
N ASN A 131 10.08 -22.71 -28.76
CA ASN A 131 9.25 -22.34 -29.90
C ASN A 131 7.86 -22.96 -29.72
N PRO A 132 6.77 -22.17 -29.76
CA PRO A 132 5.44 -22.75 -29.73
C PRO A 132 5.21 -23.62 -30.97
N PRO A 133 4.44 -24.71 -30.84
CA PRO A 133 4.20 -25.63 -31.94
C PRO A 133 3.46 -24.93 -33.08
N ASN A 134 4.06 -24.94 -34.27
CA ASN A 134 3.34 -24.60 -35.50
C ASN A 134 2.62 -25.87 -35.98
N PHE A 135 1.31 -25.91 -35.80
CA PHE A 135 0.46 -26.89 -36.47
C PHE A 135 0.23 -26.41 -37.90
N GLY A 136 1.03 -26.95 -38.82
CA GLY A 136 0.70 -26.98 -40.25
C GLY A 136 -0.19 -28.17 -40.57
#